data_AF-A0A918R4U9-F1
#
_entry.id   AF-A0A918R4U9-F1
#
_cell.length_a   1.000
_cell.length_b   1.000
_cell.length_c   1.000
_cell.angle_alpha   90.00
_cell.angle_beta   90.00
_cell.angle_gamma   90.00
#
_symmetry.space_group_name_H-M   'P 1'
#
loop_
_entity.id
_entity.type
_entity.pdbx_description
1 polymer ?
#
loop_
_entity_poly.entity_id
_entity_poly.type
_entity_poly.pdbx_seq_one_letter_code
_entity_poly.pdbx_strand_id
1 'polypeptide(L)'
;MKDVTGSFAAGAPAGGSRTYRMPAARLRLLPNAGHGPLDGAWWPRSHVLELELPALLVALGPGLGTVTRVTVDTAAWPDVPRTVMAPGHVIEVALSGVVTETHAIMLDCGAAGRRELLVVPPGESAAAADWLLTTAADPHNALTAPHLLALAEAGFGTT
;
A
#
# COMPACT_ATOMS: atom_id res chain seq x y z
N MET A 1 43.14 54.22 -15.66
CA MET A 1 43.62 52.90 -15.22
C MET A 1 42.47 52.21 -14.50
N LYS A 2 41.95 51.16 -15.16
CA LYS A 2 40.99 50.12 -14.71
C LYS A 2 39.52 50.51 -14.47
N ASP A 3 38.72 50.09 -15.44
CA ASP A 3 37.41 49.45 -15.24
C ASP A 3 37.43 48.45 -14.08
N VAL A 4 36.27 48.21 -13.47
CA VAL A 4 35.69 46.85 -13.36
C VAL A 4 34.20 46.98 -13.01
N THR A 5 33.40 46.51 -13.95
CA THR A 5 32.01 46.04 -13.86
C THR A 5 31.80 45.11 -12.66
N GLY A 6 30.66 45.22 -11.98
CA GLY A 6 30.28 44.26 -10.95
C GLY A 6 28.84 44.36 -10.48
N SER A 7 27.89 44.37 -11.43
CA SER A 7 26.51 43.99 -11.13
C SER A 7 26.47 42.47 -11.01
N PHE A 8 26.10 41.94 -9.84
CA PHE A 8 25.59 40.58 -9.71
C PHE A 8 24.30 40.62 -8.91
N ALA A 9 23.25 40.22 -9.61
CA ALA A 9 21.89 40.11 -9.13
C ALA A 9 21.80 39.28 -7.85
N ALA A 10 20.78 39.63 -7.05
CA ALA A 10 20.32 38.91 -5.89
C ALA A 10 20.24 37.39 -6.15
N GLY A 11 21.02 36.63 -5.37
CA GLY A 11 20.86 35.20 -5.27
C GLY A 11 19.50 34.91 -4.61
N ALA A 12 18.52 34.53 -5.41
CA ALA A 12 17.34 33.84 -4.93
C ALA A 12 17.79 32.60 -4.13
N PRO A 13 17.14 32.25 -3.01
CA PRO A 13 17.41 30.96 -2.39
C PRO A 13 16.95 29.89 -3.39
N ALA A 14 17.89 29.07 -3.83
CA ALA A 14 17.58 27.78 -4.40
C ALA A 14 16.94 26.95 -3.29
N GLY A 15 15.63 27.16 -3.08
CA GLY A 15 14.80 26.18 -2.41
C GLY A 15 14.85 24.94 -3.28
N GLY A 16 15.77 24.03 -2.94
CA GLY A 16 15.77 22.71 -3.52
C GLY A 16 14.35 22.20 -3.38
N SER A 17 13.70 21.96 -4.51
CA SER A 17 12.49 21.17 -4.55
C SER A 17 12.88 19.86 -3.89
N ARG A 18 12.57 19.74 -2.59
CA ARG A 18 12.59 18.47 -1.91
C ARG A 18 11.40 17.77 -2.52
N THR A 19 11.61 17.17 -3.69
CA THR A 19 10.70 16.20 -4.26
C THR A 19 10.52 15.21 -3.13
N TYR A 20 9.37 15.30 -2.46
CA TYR A 20 9.02 14.39 -1.39
C TYR A 20 8.84 13.05 -2.09
N ARG A 21 9.94 12.31 -2.18
CA ARG A 21 9.96 11.02 -2.83
C ARG A 21 9.23 10.11 -1.86
N MET A 22 7.93 9.95 -2.11
CA MET A 22 7.10 8.99 -1.41
C MET A 22 7.83 7.66 -1.38
N PRO A 23 8.04 7.05 -0.19
CA PRO A 23 8.65 5.73 -0.11
C PRO A 23 7.85 4.74 -0.95
N ALA A 24 8.52 3.94 -1.78
CA ALA A 24 7.84 2.93 -2.58
C ALA A 24 7.04 1.97 -1.67
N ALA A 25 5.82 1.61 -2.07
CA ALA A 25 5.04 0.62 -1.36
C ALA A 25 5.79 -0.72 -1.32
N ARG A 26 5.78 -1.40 -0.17
CA ARG A 26 6.34 -2.75 -0.03
C ARG A 26 5.26 -3.74 -0.45
N LEU A 27 5.30 -4.17 -1.70
CA LEU A 27 4.19 -4.84 -2.35
C LEU A 27 4.69 -6.03 -3.17
N ARG A 28 3.91 -7.10 -3.19
CA ARG A 28 4.09 -8.25 -4.09
C ARG A 28 2.71 -8.67 -4.60
N LEU A 29 2.57 -8.77 -5.92
CA LEU A 29 1.30 -9.05 -6.59
C LEU A 29 1.37 -10.40 -7.30
N LEU A 30 0.23 -11.08 -7.41
CA LEU A 30 0.09 -12.15 -8.38
C LEU A 30 0.21 -11.56 -9.80
N PRO A 31 1.05 -12.15 -10.68
CA PRO A 31 1.24 -11.64 -12.05
C PRO A 31 -0.04 -11.62 -12.89
N ASN A 32 -0.93 -12.59 -12.64
CA ASN A 32 -2.25 -12.68 -13.24
C ASN A 32 -3.24 -12.83 -12.08
N ALA A 33 -4.31 -12.04 -12.11
CA ALA A 33 -5.52 -12.25 -11.33
C ALA A 33 -5.86 -13.75 -11.28
N GLY A 34 -5.62 -14.39 -10.14
CA GLY A 34 -5.74 -15.84 -9.99
C GLY A 34 -7.00 -16.21 -9.23
N HIS A 35 -7.50 -17.43 -9.43
CA HIS A 35 -8.68 -17.98 -8.75
C HIS A 35 -8.53 -18.17 -7.22
N GLY A 36 -7.43 -17.69 -6.62
CA GLY A 36 -7.17 -17.76 -5.19
C GLY A 36 -7.85 -16.62 -4.42
N PRO A 37 -7.89 -16.69 -3.09
CA PRO A 37 -8.56 -15.68 -2.25
C PRO A 37 -7.82 -14.34 -2.19
N LEU A 38 -6.56 -14.26 -2.66
CA LEU A 38 -5.74 -13.05 -2.61
C LEU A 38 -5.09 -12.82 -3.98
N ASP A 39 -4.99 -11.55 -4.38
CA ASP A 39 -4.25 -11.05 -5.54
C ASP A 39 -2.82 -10.60 -5.19
N GLY A 40 -2.42 -10.73 -3.92
CA GLY A 40 -1.09 -10.41 -3.44
C GLY A 40 -1.08 -9.95 -1.99
N ALA A 41 -0.01 -9.25 -1.62
CA ALA A 41 0.17 -8.70 -0.30
C ALA A 41 0.90 -7.37 -0.32
N TRP A 42 0.59 -6.58 0.68
CA TRP A 42 1.12 -5.26 0.94
C TRP A 42 1.58 -5.13 2.38
N TRP A 43 2.77 -4.58 2.59
CA TRP A 43 3.34 -4.29 3.90
C TRP A 43 3.40 -2.77 4.14
N PRO A 44 2.32 -2.14 4.65
CA PRO A 44 2.30 -0.72 4.97
C PRO A 44 3.34 -0.37 6.04
N ARG A 45 3.77 0.89 6.10
CA ARG A 45 4.74 1.37 7.12
C ARG A 45 4.07 1.79 8.42
N SER A 46 2.77 2.05 8.39
CA SER A 46 1.98 2.52 9.51
C SER A 46 0.52 2.06 9.38
N HIS A 47 -0.26 2.23 10.45
CA HIS A 47 -1.70 2.00 10.46
C HIS A 47 -2.50 3.24 10.01
N VAL A 48 -1.87 4.23 9.37
CA VAL A 48 -2.52 5.49 8.94
C VAL A 48 -2.86 5.41 7.46
N LEU A 49 -4.09 5.01 7.13
CA LEU A 49 -4.48 4.70 5.76
C LEU A 49 -4.29 5.88 4.78
N GLU A 50 -4.55 7.10 5.22
CA GLU A 50 -4.38 8.32 4.40
C GLU A 50 -2.94 8.53 3.91
N LEU A 51 -1.94 8.09 4.69
CA LEU A 51 -0.53 8.22 4.34
C LEU A 51 -0.04 7.08 3.45
N GLU A 52 -0.69 5.93 3.56
CA GLU A 52 -0.23 4.66 2.99
C GLU A 52 -0.89 4.38 1.64
N LEU A 53 -2.19 4.65 1.51
CA LEU A 53 -2.99 4.34 0.33
C LEU A 53 -2.50 5.06 -0.96
N PRO A 54 -2.12 6.36 -0.94
CA PRO A 54 -1.60 7.01 -2.15
C PRO A 54 -0.35 6.33 -2.70
N ALA A 55 0.56 5.88 -1.83
CA ALA A 55 1.78 5.18 -2.24
C ALA A 55 1.48 3.77 -2.78
N LEU A 56 0.50 3.08 -2.21
CA LEU A 56 0.01 1.80 -2.72
C LEU A 56 -0.55 1.95 -4.14
N LEU A 57 -1.43 2.93 -4.37
CA LEU A 57 -2.06 3.16 -5.69
C LEU A 57 -1.02 3.52 -6.77
N VAL A 58 -0.01 4.30 -6.42
CA VAL A 58 1.11 4.60 -7.34
C VAL A 58 1.88 3.32 -7.71
N ALA A 59 2.11 2.43 -6.74
CA ALA A 59 2.86 1.18 -6.97
C ALA A 59 2.08 0.14 -7.79
N LEU A 60 0.75 0.09 -7.65
CA LEU A 60 -0.12 -0.77 -8.47
C LEU A 60 -0.14 -0.33 -9.94
N GLY A 61 0.08 0.97 -10.18
CA GLY A 61 0.21 1.54 -11.51
C GLY A 61 -1.09 1.56 -12.31
N PRO A 62 -1.08 2.18 -13.51
CA PRO A 62 -2.29 2.38 -14.31
C PRO A 62 -2.87 1.07 -14.89
N GLY A 63 -2.08 0.00 -14.94
CA GLY A 63 -2.51 -1.30 -15.49
C GLY A 63 -3.59 -2.00 -14.66
N LEU A 64 -3.74 -1.64 -13.38
CA LEU A 64 -4.76 -2.21 -12.50
C LEU A 64 -6.17 -1.66 -12.79
N GLY A 65 -6.28 -0.54 -13.51
CA GLY A 65 -7.51 0.24 -13.62
C GLY A 65 -7.60 1.36 -12.58
N THR A 66 -8.68 2.15 -12.64
CA THR A 66 -8.92 3.23 -11.67
C THR A 66 -9.57 2.65 -10.43
N VAL A 67 -8.87 2.71 -9.30
CA VAL A 67 -9.44 2.34 -8.00
C VAL A 67 -10.37 3.45 -7.54
N THR A 68 -11.66 3.19 -7.40
CA THR A 68 -12.63 4.22 -6.96
C THR A 68 -13.01 4.06 -5.50
N ARG A 69 -12.90 2.84 -4.98
CA ARG A 69 -13.26 2.49 -3.62
C ARG A 69 -12.29 1.45 -3.07
N VAL A 70 -12.01 1.57 -1.77
CA VAL A 70 -11.35 0.52 -1.01
C VAL A 70 -12.21 0.10 0.17
N THR A 71 -12.13 -1.18 0.50
CA THR A 71 -12.75 -1.72 1.72
C THR A 71 -11.66 -2.30 2.61
N VAL A 72 -11.69 -1.93 3.89
CA VAL A 72 -10.67 -2.29 4.88
C VAL A 72 -11.34 -2.75 6.17
N ASP A 73 -10.66 -3.55 6.97
CA ASP A 73 -11.10 -3.88 8.33
C ASP A 73 -10.44 -2.96 9.38
N THR A 74 -11.02 -2.94 10.58
CA THR A 74 -10.54 -2.10 11.68
C THR A 74 -9.35 -2.69 12.45
N ALA A 75 -9.04 -3.97 12.29
CA ALA A 75 -7.87 -4.58 12.93
C ALA A 75 -6.58 -4.12 12.26
N ALA A 76 -6.58 -3.98 10.93
CA ALA A 76 -5.46 -3.40 10.20
C ALA A 76 -5.45 -1.86 10.22
N TRP A 77 -6.62 -1.21 10.33
CA TRP A 77 -6.76 0.24 10.24
C TRP A 77 -7.69 0.77 11.35
N PRO A 78 -7.17 1.21 12.51
CA PRO A 78 -8.01 1.60 13.64
C PRO A 78 -8.77 2.91 13.39
N ASP A 79 -8.15 3.87 12.70
CA ASP A 79 -8.72 5.18 12.37
C ASP A 79 -9.03 5.25 10.86
N VAL A 80 -10.17 4.70 10.45
CA VAL A 80 -10.55 4.63 9.04
C VAL A 80 -11.20 5.94 8.57
N PRO A 81 -10.58 6.72 7.68
CA PRO A 81 -11.21 7.90 7.09
C PRO A 81 -12.35 7.48 6.16
N ARG A 82 -13.32 8.36 5.89
CA ARG A 82 -14.38 8.08 4.90
C ARG A 82 -13.89 8.17 3.45
N THR A 83 -12.86 8.99 3.22
CA THR A 83 -12.31 9.25 1.90
C THR A 83 -10.82 9.53 2.01
N VAL A 84 -10.04 9.11 1.02
CA VAL A 84 -8.60 9.42 0.93
C VAL A 84 -8.33 10.13 -0.40
N MET A 85 -7.50 11.17 -0.33
CA MET A 85 -7.02 11.85 -1.53
C MET A 85 -5.90 11.04 -2.18
N ALA A 86 -6.07 10.67 -3.45
CA ALA A 86 -5.05 10.01 -4.26
C ALA A 86 -4.67 10.89 -5.47
N PRO A 87 -3.56 10.60 -6.17
CA PRO A 87 -3.22 11.33 -7.38
C PRO A 87 -4.39 11.32 -8.39
N GLY A 88 -4.94 12.51 -8.66
CA GLY A 88 -5.96 12.72 -9.67
C GLY A 88 -7.41 12.38 -9.29
N HIS A 89 -7.69 11.84 -8.10
CA HIS A 89 -9.06 11.53 -7.67
C HIS A 89 -9.19 11.24 -6.16
N VAL A 90 -10.44 11.18 -5.69
CA VAL A 90 -10.79 10.80 -4.31
C VAL A 90 -11.18 9.34 -4.29
N ILE A 91 -10.66 8.60 -3.30
CA ILE A 91 -10.99 7.21 -3.05
C ILE A 91 -12.03 7.14 -1.94
N GLU A 92 -13.16 6.47 -2.18
CA GLU A 92 -14.10 6.13 -1.11
C GLU A 92 -13.51 5.02 -0.24
N VAL A 93 -13.62 5.14 1.08
CA VAL A 93 -13.17 4.10 2.01
C VAL A 93 -14.38 3.56 2.77
N ALA A 94 -14.52 2.24 2.74
CA ALA A 94 -15.57 1.51 3.44
C ALA A 94 -14.97 0.54 4.47
N LEU A 95 -15.75 0.26 5.52
CA LEU A 95 -15.40 -0.75 6.50
C LEU A 95 -15.92 -2.12 6.06
N SER A 96 -15.08 -3.14 6.17
CA SER A 96 -15.48 -4.53 6.08
C SER A 96 -16.11 -4.97 7.40
N GLY A 97 -17.27 -5.61 7.32
CA GLY A 97 -17.89 -6.33 8.43
C GLY A 97 -17.66 -7.85 8.38
N VAL A 98 -16.79 -8.31 7.48
CA VAL A 98 -16.61 -9.74 7.18
C VAL A 98 -15.30 -10.22 7.79
N VAL A 99 -15.38 -11.22 8.68
CA VAL A 99 -14.23 -11.73 9.44
C VAL A 99 -13.15 -12.32 8.54
N THR A 100 -13.51 -12.94 7.41
CA THR A 100 -12.54 -13.52 6.46
C THR A 100 -11.63 -12.49 5.79
N GLU A 101 -12.04 -11.23 5.81
CA GLU A 101 -11.34 -10.08 5.22
C GLU A 101 -10.51 -9.33 6.27
N THR A 102 -10.35 -9.88 7.47
CA THR A 102 -9.49 -9.27 8.50
C THR A 102 -8.04 -9.25 7.99
N HIS A 103 -7.36 -8.11 8.14
CA HIS A 103 -6.06 -7.85 7.52
C HIS A 103 -6.08 -7.98 5.99
N ALA A 104 -7.19 -7.63 5.35
CA ALA A 104 -7.27 -7.52 3.90
C ALA A 104 -7.64 -6.08 3.50
N ILE A 105 -7.10 -5.64 2.36
CA ILE A 105 -7.59 -4.46 1.65
C ILE A 105 -8.13 -4.88 0.30
N MET A 106 -9.40 -4.57 0.10
CA MET A 106 -10.10 -4.80 -1.15
C MET A 106 -10.08 -3.51 -1.96
N LEU A 107 -9.70 -3.61 -3.24
CA LEU A 107 -9.63 -2.49 -4.18
C LEU A 107 -10.65 -2.74 -5.30
N ASP A 108 -11.64 -1.85 -5.43
CA ASP A 108 -12.57 -1.88 -6.56
C ASP A 108 -11.98 -1.11 -7.74
N CYS A 109 -11.52 -1.83 -8.75
CA CYS A 109 -10.77 -1.28 -9.89
C CYS A 109 -11.66 -1.05 -11.14
N GLY A 110 -12.96 -0.82 -10.92
CA GLY A 110 -13.94 -0.64 -11.98
C GLY A 110 -14.01 -1.85 -12.93
N ALA A 111 -13.80 -1.61 -14.23
CA ALA A 111 -13.88 -2.65 -15.26
C ALA A 111 -12.81 -3.74 -15.13
N ALA A 112 -11.70 -3.48 -14.42
CA ALA A 112 -10.66 -4.46 -14.15
C ALA A 112 -11.02 -5.45 -13.01
N GLY A 113 -12.18 -5.26 -12.38
CA GLY A 113 -12.68 -6.09 -11.30
C GLY A 113 -12.19 -5.66 -9.93
N ARG A 114 -12.40 -6.54 -8.94
CA ARG A 114 -11.94 -6.36 -7.56
C ARG A 114 -10.58 -7.02 -7.38
N ARG A 115 -9.74 -6.39 -6.55
CA ARG A 115 -8.47 -6.96 -6.08
C ARG A 115 -8.51 -7.11 -4.58
N GLU A 116 -7.97 -8.19 -4.06
CA GLU A 116 -7.83 -8.39 -2.62
C GLU A 116 -6.37 -8.59 -2.24
N LEU A 117 -5.85 -7.73 -1.37
CA LEU A 117 -4.46 -7.82 -0.90
C LEU A 117 -4.44 -8.10 0.60
N LEU A 118 -3.59 -9.04 1.02
CA LEU A 118 -3.24 -9.18 2.43
C LEU A 118 -2.49 -7.92 2.90
N VAL A 119 -2.88 -7.40 4.05
CA VAL A 119 -2.22 -6.29 4.76
C VAL A 119 -1.34 -6.85 5.87
N VAL A 120 -0.03 -6.86 5.66
CA VAL A 120 0.94 -7.30 6.67
C VAL A 120 1.01 -6.24 7.78
N PRO A 121 0.91 -6.61 9.08
CA PRO A 121 1.09 -5.64 10.16
C PRO A 121 2.40 -4.85 10.01
N PRO A 122 2.40 -3.52 10.21
CA PRO A 122 3.58 -2.70 10.01
C PRO A 122 4.72 -3.05 10.98
N GLY A 123 4.38 -3.57 12.17
CA GLY A 123 5.32 -4.06 13.17
C GLY A 123 5.80 -5.51 12.98
N GLU A 124 5.35 -6.19 11.92
CA GLU A 124 5.75 -7.57 11.64
C GLU A 124 7.26 -7.70 11.42
N SER A 125 7.84 -8.84 11.80
CA SER A 125 9.28 -9.07 11.56
C SER A 125 9.58 -9.11 10.06
N ALA A 126 10.78 -8.69 9.65
CA ALA A 126 11.15 -8.68 8.24
C ALA A 126 11.08 -10.08 7.60
N ALA A 127 11.42 -11.13 8.34
CA ALA A 127 11.34 -12.51 7.87
C ALA A 127 9.90 -12.97 7.66
N ALA A 128 9.02 -12.72 8.64
CA ALA A 128 7.60 -13.05 8.53
C ALA A 128 6.92 -12.23 7.43
N ALA A 129 7.23 -10.94 7.32
CA ALA A 129 6.70 -10.08 6.28
C ALA A 129 7.13 -10.51 4.87
N ASP A 130 8.39 -10.88 4.66
CA ASP A 130 8.86 -11.41 3.37
C ASP A 130 8.19 -12.74 3.02
N TRP A 131 8.02 -13.62 4.02
CA TRP A 131 7.27 -14.86 3.85
C TRP A 131 5.81 -14.58 3.46
N LEU A 132 5.09 -13.73 4.19
CA LEU A 132 3.72 -13.33 3.89
C LEU A 132 3.59 -12.71 2.49
N LEU A 133 4.49 -11.78 2.14
CA LEU A 133 4.53 -11.15 0.83
C LEU A 133 4.71 -12.18 -0.29
N THR A 134 5.54 -13.19 -0.06
CA THR A 134 5.80 -14.26 -1.04
C THR A 134 4.62 -15.21 -1.16
N THR A 135 4.13 -15.74 -0.03
CA THR A 135 3.08 -16.75 0.01
C THR A 135 1.73 -16.21 -0.47
N ALA A 136 1.37 -14.98 -0.10
CA ALA A 136 0.14 -14.36 -0.58
C ALA A 136 0.19 -14.03 -2.08
N ALA A 137 1.39 -13.92 -2.67
CA ALA A 137 1.60 -13.69 -4.10
C ALA A 137 1.80 -14.99 -4.91
N ASP A 138 1.63 -16.16 -4.29
CA ASP A 138 1.73 -17.46 -4.95
C ASP A 138 0.40 -17.80 -5.66
N PRO A 139 0.40 -18.10 -6.98
CA PRO A 139 -0.78 -18.56 -7.71
C PRO A 139 -1.47 -19.80 -7.15
N HIS A 140 -0.76 -20.60 -6.34
CA HIS A 140 -1.28 -21.79 -5.68
C HIS A 140 -1.75 -21.54 -4.24
N ASN A 141 -1.69 -20.30 -3.76
CA ASN A 141 -2.23 -19.97 -2.45
C ASN A 141 -3.77 -20.13 -2.43
N ALA A 142 -4.25 -20.96 -1.51
CA ALA A 142 -5.66 -21.16 -1.23
C ALA A 142 -6.08 -20.59 0.14
N LEU A 143 -5.16 -19.92 0.85
CA LEU A 143 -5.38 -19.41 2.20
C LEU A 143 -5.75 -17.93 2.20
N THR A 144 -6.72 -17.57 3.05
CA THR A 144 -7.14 -16.20 3.29
C THR A 144 -6.11 -15.43 4.12
N ALA A 145 -6.22 -14.09 4.14
CA ALA A 145 -5.30 -13.24 4.91
C ALA A 145 -5.19 -13.60 6.41
N PRO A 146 -6.30 -13.83 7.15
CA PRO A 146 -6.24 -14.26 8.55
C PRO A 146 -5.49 -15.58 8.76
N HIS A 147 -5.67 -16.56 7.86
CA HIS A 147 -5.00 -17.85 7.98
C HIS A 147 -3.49 -17.73 7.74
N LEU A 148 -3.07 -16.94 6.74
CA LEU A 148 -1.65 -16.71 6.50
C LEU A 148 -0.98 -15.99 7.68
N LEU A 149 -1.66 -15.01 8.29
CA LEU A 149 -1.14 -14.33 9.47
C LEU A 149 -0.99 -15.26 10.68
N ALA A 150 -2.00 -16.10 10.95
CA ALA A 150 -1.90 -17.08 12.03
C ALA A 150 -0.72 -18.06 11.83
N LEU A 151 -0.45 -18.47 10.58
CA LEU A 151 0.72 -19.30 10.25
C LEU A 151 2.03 -18.54 10.45
N ALA A 152 2.08 -17.26 10.08
CA ALA A 152 3.26 -16.43 10.30
C ALA A 152 3.54 -16.24 11.79
N GLU A 153 2.51 -15.96 12.59
CA GLU A 153 2.63 -15.87 14.06
C GLU A 153 3.17 -17.17 14.66
N ALA A 154 2.65 -18.32 14.23
CA ALA A 154 3.12 -19.63 14.70
C ALA A 154 4.56 -19.97 14.27
N GLY A 155 4.99 -19.51 13.09
CA GLY A 155 6.29 -19.85 12.50
C GLY A 155 7.42 -18.86 12.84
N PHE A 156 7.09 -17.60 13.11
CA PHE A 156 8.03 -16.50 13.29
C PHE A 156 7.84 -15.73 14.61
N GLY A 157 6.78 -16.04 15.37
CA GLY A 157 6.55 -15.47 16.69
C GLY A 157 7.76 -15.73 17.59
N THR A 158 8.38 -14.65 18.05
CA THR A 158 9.39 -14.74 19.12
C THR A 158 8.63 -14.99 20.42
N THR A 159 8.82 -16.17 21.00
CA THR A 159 8.36 -16.48 22.35
C THR A 159 9.00 -15.56 23.37
#